data_AF-A0A2A3Y190-F1
#
_entry.id   AF-A0A2A3Y190-F1
#
_cell.length_a   1.000
_cell.length_b   1.000
_cell.length_c   1.000
_cell.angle_alpha   90.00
_cell.angle_beta   90.00
_cell.angle_gamma   90.00
#
_symmetry.space_group_name_H-M   'P 1'
#
loop_
_entity.id
_entity.type
_entity.pdbx_description
1 polymer ?
#
loop_
_entity_poly.entity_id
_entity_poly.type
_entity_poly.pdbx_seq_one_letter_code
_entity_poly.pdbx_strand_id
1 'polypeptide(L)'
;MLPRFANQTVVVLMPEEIVERGETVESWTVPTRTPIDGCSVQPGNGGRDFEHADGVVADFTVYLPETAMVPRRARVELPVTDGQFVLLGEPESWIYGLRTDHVRIRLRRRDG
;
A
#
# COMPACT_ATOMS: atom_id res chain seq x y z
N MET A 1 17.61 -4.33 -8.66
CA MET A 1 16.45 -5.22 -8.76
C MET A 1 16.04 -5.51 -7.33
N LEU A 2 14.77 -5.85 -7.09
CA LEU A 2 14.42 -6.35 -5.77
C LEU A 2 15.22 -7.62 -5.45
N PRO A 3 15.78 -7.71 -4.24
CA PRO A 3 16.58 -8.86 -3.86
C PRO A 3 15.71 -10.12 -3.77
N ARG A 4 16.32 -11.31 -3.95
CA ARG A 4 15.63 -12.62 -3.99
C ARG A 4 14.74 -12.95 -2.78
N PHE A 5 14.90 -12.26 -1.66
CA PHE A 5 14.07 -12.42 -0.46
C PHE A 5 12.80 -11.57 -0.46
N ALA A 6 12.59 -10.71 -1.47
CA ALA A 6 11.32 -10.02 -1.70
C ALA A 6 10.31 -11.03 -2.26
N ASN A 7 9.69 -11.81 -1.38
CA ASN A 7 8.73 -12.86 -1.71
C ASN A 7 7.36 -12.65 -1.05
N GLN A 8 7.12 -11.44 -0.54
CA GLN A 8 5.89 -11.11 0.15
C GLN A 8 4.80 -10.74 -0.86
N THR A 9 3.57 -11.10 -0.54
CA THR A 9 2.38 -10.71 -1.31
C THR A 9 1.68 -9.57 -0.59
N VAL A 10 1.44 -8.49 -1.32
CA VAL A 10 0.68 -7.33 -0.85
C VAL A 10 -0.64 -7.27 -1.61
N VAL A 11 -1.74 -6.98 -0.93
CA VAL A 11 -3.06 -6.89 -1.58
C VAL A 11 -3.42 -5.43 -1.78
N VAL A 12 -3.59 -5.02 -3.03
CA VAL A 12 -4.08 -3.70 -3.40
C VAL A 12 -5.60 -3.78 -3.53
N LEU A 13 -6.29 -2.88 -2.84
CA LEU A 13 -7.73 -2.75 -2.81
C LEU A 13 -8.16 -1.50 -3.59
N MET A 14 -9.04 -1.68 -4.54
CA MET A 14 -9.68 -0.59 -5.28
C MET A 14 -11.17 -0.54 -4.96
N PRO A 15 -11.75 0.66 -4.76
CA PRO A 15 -13.19 0.77 -4.60
C PRO A 15 -13.87 0.45 -5.93
N GLU A 16 -15.09 -0.05 -5.86
CA GLU A 16 -15.97 -0.11 -7.01
C GLU A 16 -16.76 1.20 -7.11
N GLU A 17 -17.05 1.64 -8.33
CA GLU A 17 -17.92 2.79 -8.56
C GLU A 17 -19.37 2.30 -8.63
N ILE A 18 -20.19 2.74 -7.68
CA ILE A 18 -21.63 2.43 -7.64
C ILE A 18 -22.45 3.70 -7.88
N VAL A 19 -23.67 3.55 -8.36
CA VAL A 19 -24.61 4.67 -8.45
C VAL A 19 -25.48 4.68 -7.21
N GLU A 20 -25.33 5.71 -6.38
CA GLU A 20 -26.17 5.95 -5.21
C GLU A 20 -26.92 7.27 -5.39
N ARG A 21 -28.26 7.23 -5.32
CA ARG A 21 -29.13 8.42 -5.48
C ARG A 21 -28.88 9.23 -6.77
N GLY A 22 -28.43 8.56 -7.83
CA GLY A 22 -28.15 9.19 -9.13
C GLY A 22 -26.75 9.79 -9.27
N GLU A 23 -25.90 9.67 -8.26
CA GLU A 23 -24.50 10.07 -8.30
C GLU A 23 -23.58 8.85 -8.28
N THR A 24 -22.47 8.90 -9.03
CA THR A 24 -21.44 7.87 -8.98
C THR A 24 -20.58 8.09 -7.73
N VAL A 25 -20.61 7.12 -6.81
CA VAL A 25 -19.87 7.15 -5.54
C VAL A 25 -18.94 5.94 -5.43
N GLU A 26 -17.80 6.13 -4.75
CA GLU A 26 -16.84 5.05 -4.49
C GLU A 26 -17.34 4.17 -3.34
N SER A 27 -17.60 2.90 -3.62
CA SER A 27 -17.96 1.89 -2.63
C SER A 27 -16.77 1.02 -2.25
N TRP A 28 -16.58 0.88 -0.94
CA TRP A 28 -15.59 0.00 -0.33
C TRP A 28 -16.23 -1.25 0.29
N THR A 29 -17.50 -1.54 -0.03
CA THR A 29 -18.22 -2.71 0.51
C THR A 29 -17.67 -4.02 -0.08
N VAL A 30 -17.34 -4.03 -1.37
CA VAL A 30 -16.75 -5.18 -2.06
C VAL A 30 -15.60 -4.67 -2.94
N PRO A 31 -14.48 -4.25 -2.33
CA PRO A 31 -13.38 -3.68 -3.12
C PRO A 31 -12.75 -4.78 -3.98
N THR A 32 -12.32 -4.40 -5.19
CA THR A 32 -11.51 -5.29 -6.02
C THR A 32 -10.17 -5.51 -5.35
N ARG A 33 -9.80 -6.79 -5.15
CA ARG A 33 -8.58 -7.21 -4.45
C ARG A 33 -7.58 -7.73 -5.48
N THR A 34 -6.45 -7.04 -5.60
CA THR A 34 -5.38 -7.40 -6.53
C THR A 34 -4.14 -7.80 -5.74
N PRO A 35 -3.83 -9.10 -5.62
CA PRO A 35 -2.58 -9.53 -5.01
C PRO A 35 -1.40 -9.18 -5.92
N ILE A 36 -0.34 -8.64 -5.34
CA ILE A 36 0.93 -8.33 -6.00
C ILE A 36 2.03 -9.10 -5.28
N ASP A 37 2.63 -10.04 -5.97
CA ASP A 37 3.73 -10.87 -5.47
C ASP A 37 5.09 -10.21 -5.68
N GLY A 38 6.11 -10.75 -5.02
CA GLY A 38 7.49 -10.28 -5.19
C GLY A 38 7.76 -8.95 -4.49
N CYS A 39 6.98 -8.62 -3.46
CA CYS A 39 7.11 -7.38 -2.71
C CYS A 39 8.10 -7.53 -1.56
N SER A 40 8.62 -6.39 -1.10
CA SER A 40 9.37 -6.28 0.15
C SER A 40 8.74 -5.19 1.01
N VAL A 41 8.13 -5.58 2.13
CA VAL A 41 7.56 -4.69 3.14
C VAL A 41 8.63 -4.42 4.19
N GLN A 42 8.90 -3.14 4.44
CA GLN A 42 9.81 -2.69 5.48
C GLN A 42 9.04 -1.79 6.46
N PRO A 43 9.14 -2.03 7.77
CA PRO A 43 8.61 -1.08 8.74
C PRO A 43 9.31 0.27 8.55
N GLY A 44 8.53 1.35 8.50
CA GLY A 44 9.04 2.70 8.60
C GLY A 44 9.56 2.97 10.01
N ASN A 45 10.20 4.12 10.20
CA ASN A 45 10.66 4.55 11.50
C ASN A 45 9.45 5.02 12.32
N GLY A 46 8.65 4.06 12.81
CA GLY A 46 7.49 4.32 13.65
C GLY A 46 7.96 4.96 14.94
N GLY A 47 7.71 6.26 15.08
CA GLY A 47 7.79 6.91 16.37
C GLY A 47 6.80 6.23 17.31
N ARG A 48 7.24 5.84 18.50
CA ARG A 48 6.31 5.49 19.57
C ARG A 48 5.51 6.76 19.88
N ASP A 49 4.25 6.76 19.54
CA ASP A 49 3.32 7.73 20.09
C ASP A 49 3.01 7.28 21.52
N PHE A 50 3.49 8.05 22.50
CA PHE A 50 3.28 7.76 23.92
C PHE A 50 2.02 8.44 24.46
N GLU A 51 1.30 9.23 23.64
CA GLU A 51 0.11 9.97 24.08
C GLU A 51 -1.20 9.16 23.92
N HIS A 52 -1.23 8.15 23.05
CA HIS A 52 -2.39 7.26 22.89
C HIS A 52 -1.97 5.80 23.07
N ALA A 53 -2.37 5.20 24.20
CA ALA A 53 -1.95 3.87 24.65
C ALA A 53 -2.32 2.69 23.72
N ASP A 54 -3.03 2.92 22.60
CA ASP A 54 -3.48 1.87 21.67
C ASP A 54 -3.10 2.11 20.19
N GLY A 55 -2.43 3.22 19.85
CA GLY A 55 -2.20 3.63 18.47
C GLY A 55 -0.75 3.51 18.02
N VAL A 56 -0.23 2.32 17.72
CA VAL A 56 1.04 2.22 16.97
C VAL A 56 0.78 2.68 15.54
N VAL A 57 1.09 3.95 15.25
CA VAL A 57 1.18 4.47 13.88
C VAL A 57 2.44 3.87 13.25
N ALA A 58 2.33 2.60 12.84
CA ALA A 58 3.35 1.96 12.04
C ALA A 58 3.20 2.45 10.59
N ASP A 59 3.97 3.47 10.23
CA ASP A 59 4.22 3.77 8.83
C ASP A 59 5.01 2.60 8.22
N PHE A 60 4.69 2.20 6.99
CA PHE A 60 5.40 1.14 6.26
C PHE A 60 5.91 1.66 4.93
N THR A 61 7.05 1.15 4.49
CA THR A 61 7.54 1.35 3.12
C THR A 61 7.49 0.01 2.40
N VAL A 62 6.81 -0.04 1.27
CA VAL A 62 6.71 -1.25 0.44
C VAL A 62 7.44 -0.99 -0.87
N TYR A 63 8.27 -1.95 -1.24
CA TYR A 63 8.90 -1.99 -2.54
C TYR A 63 8.20 -3.06 -3.38
N LEU A 64 7.64 -2.64 -4.50
CA LEU A 64 6.85 -3.43 -5.43
C LEU A 64 7.67 -3.71 -6.70
N PRO A 65 7.38 -4.78 -7.44
CA PRO A 65 8.02 -5.03 -8.74
C PRO A 65 7.74 -3.90 -9.73
N GLU A 66 8.59 -3.75 -10.75
CA GLU A 66 8.50 -2.67 -11.75
C GLU A 66 7.18 -2.62 -12.53
N THR A 67 6.47 -3.76 -12.62
CA THR A 67 5.18 -3.89 -13.31
C THR A 67 3.99 -3.58 -12.41
N ALA A 68 4.20 -3.39 -11.11
CA ALA A 68 3.13 -3.13 -10.17
C ALA A 68 2.60 -1.70 -10.35
N MET A 69 1.30 -1.60 -10.61
CA MET A 69 0.59 -0.33 -10.67
C MET A 69 -0.29 -0.20 -9.44
N VAL A 70 0.00 0.80 -8.61
CA VAL A 70 -0.78 1.10 -7.41
C VAL A 70 -1.39 2.49 -7.54
N PRO A 71 -2.70 2.60 -7.79
CA PRO A 71 -3.35 3.90 -7.86
C PRO A 71 -3.26 4.65 -6.53
N ARG A 72 -3.17 5.98 -6.57
CA ARG A 72 -3.08 6.82 -5.36
C ARG A 72 -4.25 6.62 -4.39
N ARG A 73 -5.44 6.34 -4.91
CA ARG A 73 -6.66 6.08 -4.14
C ARG A 73 -6.77 4.66 -3.58
N ALA A 74 -5.83 3.79 -3.94
CA ALA A 74 -5.88 2.41 -3.49
C ALA A 74 -5.65 2.31 -1.98
N ARG A 75 -6.26 1.30 -1.37
CA ARG A 75 -5.86 0.83 -0.04
C ARG A 75 -4.97 -0.38 -0.20
N VAL A 76 -4.16 -0.65 0.80
CA VAL A 76 -3.17 -1.71 0.75
C VAL A 76 -3.26 -2.54 2.03
N GLU A 77 -3.32 -3.85 1.90
CA GLU A 77 -3.20 -4.79 3.02
C GLU A 77 -1.81 -5.44 2.97
N LEU A 78 -1.17 -5.50 4.13
CA LEU A 78 0.19 -6.01 4.28
C LEU A 78 0.16 -7.43 4.88
N PRO A 79 1.05 -8.33 4.48
CA PRO A 79 1.10 -9.69 5.04
C PRO A 79 1.68 -9.73 6.46
N VAL A 80 2.27 -8.63 6.94
CA VAL A 80 2.97 -8.55 8.24
C VAL A 80 2.10 -7.99 9.36
N THR A 81 0.94 -7.42 9.05
CA THR A 81 0.05 -6.79 10.05
C THR A 81 -1.37 -6.69 9.52
N ASP A 82 -2.34 -6.93 10.39
CA ASP A 82 -3.75 -6.77 10.06
C ASP A 82 -4.13 -5.29 9.98
N GLY A 83 -4.89 -4.96 8.93
CA GLY A 83 -5.44 -3.63 8.71
C GLY A 83 -5.27 -3.15 7.28
N GLN A 84 -5.95 -2.04 6.97
CA GLN A 84 -5.83 -1.35 5.69
C GLN A 84 -4.94 -0.12 5.84
N PHE A 85 -4.07 0.06 4.86
CA PHE A 85 -3.15 1.17 4.78
C PHE A 85 -3.49 2.03 3.55
N VAL A 86 -3.23 3.33 3.67
CA VAL A 86 -3.39 4.31 2.59
C VAL A 86 -2.03 4.80 2.14
N LEU A 87 -1.92 5.19 0.87
CA LEU A 87 -0.68 5.72 0.33
C LEU A 87 -0.37 7.09 0.93
N LEU A 88 0.85 7.23 1.43
CA LEU A 88 1.43 8.49 1.87
C LEU A 88 2.24 9.09 0.71
N GLY A 89 1.56 9.85 -0.14
CA GLY A 89 2.13 10.44 -1.35
C GLY A 89 1.90 9.59 -2.60
N GLU A 90 2.72 9.82 -3.63
CA GLU A 90 2.63 9.10 -4.90
C GLU A 90 3.62 7.94 -4.95
N PRO A 91 3.31 6.85 -5.69
CA PRO A 91 4.28 5.80 -5.97
C PRO A 91 5.53 6.37 -6.66
N GLU A 92 6.70 6.06 -6.12
CA GLU A 92 7.98 6.53 -6.64
C GLU A 92 8.68 5.40 -7.40
N SER A 93 8.86 5.55 -8.71
CA SER A 93 9.63 4.61 -9.52
C SER A 93 11.13 4.77 -9.25
N TRP A 94 11.80 3.71 -8.83
CA TRP A 94 13.24 3.70 -8.71
C TRP A 94 13.87 3.29 -10.05
N ILE A 95 14.61 4.18 -10.68
CA ILE A 95 15.23 3.92 -11.99
C ILE A 95 16.70 3.56 -11.78
N TYR A 96 17.14 2.44 -12.34
CA TYR A 96 18.53 2.01 -12.34
C TYR A 96 19.03 1.84 -13.77
N GLY A 97 19.93 2.75 -14.20
CA GLY A 97 20.36 2.83 -15.59
C GLY A 97 19.20 3.25 -16.51
N LEU A 98 18.85 2.39 -17.47
CA LEU A 98 17.79 2.64 -18.46
C LEU A 98 16.47 1.91 -18.15
N ARG A 99 16.36 1.25 -16.99
CA ARG A 99 15.18 0.46 -16.63
C ARG A 99 14.64 0.85 -15.27
N THR A 100 13.34 0.70 -15.09
CA THR A 100 12.72 0.76 -13.77
C THR A 100 13.13 -0.48 -13.00
N ASP A 101 13.60 -0.30 -11.78
CA ASP A 101 14.07 -1.38 -10.95
C ASP A 101 12.95 -1.95 -10.09
N HIS A 102 12.23 -1.05 -9.43
CA HIS A 102 11.12 -1.32 -8.54
C HIS A 102 10.35 -0.03 -8.28
N VAL A 103 9.15 -0.15 -7.71
CA VAL A 103 8.33 0.99 -7.30
C VAL A 103 8.28 1.04 -5.78
N ARG A 104 8.55 2.20 -5.19
CA ARG A 104 8.42 2.45 -3.76
C ARG A 104 7.10 3.11 -3.47
N ILE A 105 6.34 2.56 -2.51
CA ILE A 105 5.19 3.24 -1.91
C ILE A 105 5.41 3.39 -0.41
N ARG A 106 4.96 4.51 0.13
CA ARG A 106 4.88 4.72 1.58
C ARG A 106 3.44 4.58 2.00
N LEU A 107 3.24 3.97 3.15
CA LEU A 107 1.94 3.57 3.65
C LEU A 107 1.78 4.08 5.08
N ARG A 108 0.58 4.56 5.38
CA ARG A 108 0.14 4.88 6.74
C ARG A 108 -1.11 4.08 7.07
N ARG A 109 -1.25 3.70 8.34
CA ARG A 109 -2.47 3.02 8.83
C ARG A 109 -3.69 3.93 8.62
N ARG A 110 -4.78 3.38 8.09
CA ARG A 110 -6.00 4.16 7.82
C ARG A 110 -6.71 4.60 9.11
N ASP A 111 -6.74 3.73 10.11
CA ASP A 111 -7.49 3.93 11.35
C ASP A 111 -6.60 4.48 12.50
N GLY A 112 -5.69 5.41 12.17
CA GLY A 112 -4.82 6.10 13.12
C GLY A 112 -5.16 7.57 13.25
#